data_AF-A0A938KI16-F1
#
_entry.id   AF-A0A938KI16-F1
#
_cell.length_a   1.000
_cell.length_b   1.000
_cell.length_c   1.000
_cell.angle_alpha   90.00
_cell.angle_beta   90.00
_cell.angle_gamma   90.00
#
_symmetry.space_group_name_H-M   'P 1'
#
loop_
_entity.id
_entity.type
_entity.pdbx_description
1 polymer ?
#
loop_
_entity_poly.entity_id
_entity_poly.type
_entity_poly.pdbx_seq_one_letter_code
_entity_poly.pdbx_strand_id
1 'polypeptide(L)'
;MVREAYVLAHPFVFRWQGDYYLVPEAHTETCGRLYKATKFPEEWQFECNLLEGEKYISPTLVHHGDRWWMFVSPPGNQTLRLFFSSELKGAWREHPLSPIVANDAHGRAAK
;
A
#
# COMPACT_ATOMS: atom_id res chain seq x y z
N MET A 1 18.74 1.60 7.68
CA MET A 1 18.18 2.77 6.97
C MET A 1 17.88 2.35 5.54
N VAL A 2 16.60 2.33 5.13
CA VAL A 2 16.28 2.24 3.68
C VAL A 2 16.76 3.55 3.06
N ARG A 3 17.79 3.48 2.23
CA ARG A 3 18.32 4.62 1.46
C ARG A 3 17.75 4.55 0.04
N GLU A 4 16.56 5.07 -0.14
CA GLU A 4 16.04 5.45 -1.47
C GLU A 4 16.13 6.98 -1.60
N ALA A 5 16.32 7.50 -2.81
CA ALA A 5 16.67 8.90 -3.09
C ALA A 5 15.52 9.91 -2.87
N TYR A 6 14.47 9.51 -2.17
CA TYR A 6 13.24 10.29 -2.01
C TYR A 6 12.87 10.39 -0.53
N VAL A 7 12.50 11.60 -0.11
CA VAL A 7 12.03 11.89 1.26
C VAL A 7 10.74 11.11 1.49
N LEU A 8 10.81 10.06 2.31
CA LEU A 8 9.65 9.30 2.78
C LEU A 8 8.86 10.21 3.73
N ALA A 9 7.72 10.75 3.31
CA ALA A 9 6.95 11.63 4.19
C ALA A 9 6.20 10.79 5.24
N HIS A 10 5.66 9.60 4.88
CA HIS A 10 4.96 8.73 5.84
C HIS A 10 5.08 7.23 5.50
N PRO A 11 6.16 6.53 5.92
CA PRO A 11 6.21 5.08 5.79
C PRO A 11 5.10 4.39 6.59
N PHE A 12 4.35 3.48 5.97
CA PHE A 12 3.36 2.66 6.68
C PHE A 12 4.05 1.47 7.33
N VAL A 13 4.26 1.54 8.64
CA VAL A 13 4.87 0.48 9.46
C VAL A 13 3.81 -0.23 10.29
N PHE A 14 3.78 -1.56 10.23
CA PHE A 14 2.81 -2.37 10.97
C PHE A 14 3.41 -3.71 11.42
N ARG A 15 2.75 -4.36 12.39
CA ARG A 15 3.15 -5.68 12.89
C ARG A 15 2.18 -6.75 12.39
N TRP A 16 2.71 -7.85 11.89
CA TRP A 16 1.92 -9.00 11.44
C TRP A 16 2.65 -10.31 11.74
N GLN A 17 1.92 -11.29 12.31
CA GLN A 17 2.47 -12.62 12.66
C GLN A 17 3.79 -12.57 13.46
N GLY A 18 3.94 -11.57 14.33
CA GLY A 18 5.12 -11.41 15.18
C GLY A 18 6.23 -10.52 14.59
N ASP A 19 6.21 -10.30 13.27
CA ASP A 19 7.22 -9.54 12.52
C ASP A 19 6.78 -8.09 12.24
N TYR A 20 7.76 -7.22 11.99
CA TYR A 20 7.52 -5.84 11.56
C TYR A 20 7.67 -5.72 10.04
N TYR A 21 6.71 -5.02 9.44
CA TYR A 21 6.65 -4.75 8.02
C TYR A 21 6.59 -3.25 7.76
N LEU A 22 7.12 -2.86 6.60
CA LEU A 22 7.18 -1.50 6.12
C LEU A 22 6.70 -1.49 4.67
N VAL A 23 5.75 -0.60 4.38
CA VAL A 23 5.44 -0.20 3.02
C VAL A 23 5.85 1.28 2.88
N PRO A 24 6.82 1.60 2.02
CA PRO A 24 7.20 2.98 1.79
C PRO A 24 6.07 3.71 1.06
N GLU A 25 5.99 5.00 1.31
CA GLU A 25 5.14 5.88 0.52
C GLU A 25 5.74 5.99 -0.89
N ALA A 26 4.98 5.63 -1.91
CA ALA A 26 5.40 5.79 -3.30
C ALA A 26 4.72 7.02 -3.91
N HIS A 27 5.53 7.98 -4.37
CA HIS A 27 5.07 9.21 -5.05
C HIS A 27 5.21 9.14 -6.58
N THR A 28 6.15 8.33 -7.08
CA THR A 28 6.53 8.28 -8.51
C THR A 28 6.83 6.88 -9.05
N GLU A 29 7.16 5.93 -8.16
CA GLU A 29 7.36 4.51 -8.47
C GLU A 29 6.10 3.69 -8.15
N THR A 30 6.03 2.48 -8.72
CA THR A 30 4.95 1.52 -8.50
C THR A 30 4.74 1.29 -7.00
N CYS A 31 3.59 1.67 -6.46
CA CYS A 31 3.21 1.32 -5.09
C CYS A 31 3.26 -0.19 -4.88
N GLY A 32 3.56 -0.55 -3.64
CA GLY A 32 3.41 -1.91 -3.16
C GLY A 32 4.71 -2.62 -2.85
N ARG A 33 5.85 -1.95 -2.67
CA ARG A 33 7.00 -2.65 -2.11
C ARG A 33 6.73 -2.99 -0.65
N LEU A 34 6.86 -4.26 -0.29
CA LEU A 34 6.82 -4.73 1.09
C LEU A 34 8.25 -4.97 1.55
N TYR A 35 8.59 -4.47 2.73
CA TYR A 35 9.83 -4.76 3.41
C TYR A 35 9.51 -5.41 4.76
N LYS A 36 10.35 -6.35 5.18
CA LYS A 36 10.32 -6.95 6.52
C LYS A 36 11.53 -6.47 7.31
N ALA A 37 11.36 -6.20 8.59
CA ALA A 37 12.48 -5.87 9.44
C ALA A 37 13.35 -7.11 9.71
N THR A 38 14.63 -7.05 9.39
CA THR A 38 15.62 -8.01 9.89
C THR A 38 16.11 -7.64 11.28
N LYS A 39 16.12 -6.32 11.57
CA LYS A 39 16.39 -5.75 12.89
C LYS A 39 15.58 -4.46 13.05
N PHE A 40 14.41 -4.56 13.68
CA PHE A 40 13.53 -3.41 13.85
C PHE A 40 14.12 -2.39 14.85
N PRO A 41 14.03 -1.06 14.59
CA PRO A 41 13.51 -0.37 13.40
C PRO A 41 14.59 -0.04 12.34
N GLU A 42 15.80 -0.57 12.51
CA GLU A 42 17.02 -0.10 11.86
C GLU A 42 17.24 -0.70 10.47
N GLU A 43 16.96 -1.99 10.32
CA GLU A 43 17.25 -2.78 9.13
C GLU A 43 15.99 -3.41 8.56
N TRP A 44 15.85 -3.24 7.24
CA TRP A 44 14.68 -3.66 6.47
C TRP A 44 15.17 -4.38 5.22
N GLN A 45 14.58 -5.53 4.93
CA GLN A 45 14.85 -6.33 3.74
C GLN A 45 13.63 -6.29 2.83
N PHE A 46 13.86 -6.07 1.53
CA PHE A 46 12.80 -6.17 0.53
C PHE A 46 12.25 -7.59 0.49
N GLU A 47 10.93 -7.73 0.58
CA GLU A 47 10.23 -9.01 0.53
C GLU A 47 9.64 -9.26 -0.86
N CYS A 48 8.79 -8.35 -1.34
CA CYS A 48 8.12 -8.47 -2.64
C CYS A 48 7.47 -7.15 -3.08
N ASN A 49 7.02 -7.13 -4.34
CA ASN A 49 6.00 -6.18 -4.78
C ASN A 49 4.61 -6.78 -4.45
N LEU A 50 3.71 -5.97 -3.93
CA LEU A 50 2.34 -6.31 -3.57
C LEU A 50 1.40 -6.11 -4.76
N LEU A 51 1.69 -5.12 -5.60
CA LEU A 51 1.00 -4.86 -6.86
C LEU A 51 2.00 -4.78 -8.00
N GLU A 52 1.59 -5.25 -9.17
CA GLU A 52 2.35 -5.18 -10.41
C GLU A 52 1.57 -4.38 -11.46
N GLY A 53 2.27 -3.81 -12.44
CA GLY A 53 1.65 -3.11 -13.57
C GLY A 53 1.48 -1.60 -13.35
N GLU A 54 0.25 -1.16 -13.12
CA GLU A 54 -0.11 0.27 -13.06
C GLU A 54 0.64 1.02 -11.93
N LYS A 55 0.89 2.31 -12.14
CA LYS A 55 1.42 3.17 -11.09
C LYS A 55 0.32 3.51 -10.11
N TYR A 56 0.52 3.13 -8.86
CA TYR A 56 -0.33 3.48 -7.73
C TYR A 56 0.49 4.32 -6.74
N ILE A 57 -0.19 5.17 -5.97
CA ILE A 57 0.37 6.00 -4.90
C ILE A 57 -0.42 5.79 -3.60
N SER A 58 0.21 6.16 -2.47
CA SER A 58 -0.42 6.17 -1.13
C SER A 58 -1.10 4.85 -0.71
N PRO A 59 -0.35 3.73 -0.64
CA PRO A 59 -0.95 2.44 -0.33
C PRO A 59 -1.30 2.35 1.15
N THR A 60 -2.55 2.02 1.46
CA THR A 60 -3.00 1.78 2.83
C THR A 60 -3.45 0.33 2.98
N LEU A 61 -2.82 -0.40 3.90
CA LEU A 61 -3.10 -1.82 4.16
C LEU A 61 -3.93 -1.98 5.44
N VAL A 62 -4.95 -2.83 5.38
CA VAL A 62 -5.80 -3.18 6.53
C VAL A 62 -6.04 -4.68 6.53
N HIS A 63 -5.84 -5.33 7.67
CA HIS A 63 -6.28 -6.72 7.87
C HIS A 63 -7.63 -6.73 8.60
N HIS A 64 -8.67 -7.22 7.94
CA HIS A 64 -10.04 -7.26 8.48
C HIS A 64 -10.81 -8.45 7.93
N GLY A 65 -11.47 -9.20 8.82
CA GLY A 65 -12.27 -10.39 8.45
C GLY A 65 -11.43 -11.48 7.77
N ASP A 66 -10.28 -11.81 8.36
CA ASP A 66 -9.31 -12.80 7.84
C ASP A 66 -8.86 -12.56 6.40
N ARG A 67 -8.84 -11.28 6.01
CA ARG A 67 -8.47 -10.83 4.68
C ARG A 67 -7.66 -9.55 4.77
N TRP A 68 -6.70 -9.45 3.88
CA TRP A 68 -5.96 -8.23 3.61
C TRP A 68 -6.69 -7.38 2.59
N TRP A 69 -6.77 -6.10 2.88
CA TRP A 69 -7.34 -5.05 2.03
C TRP A 69 -6.27 -4.01 1.76
N MET A 70 -6.22 -3.52 0.53
CA MET A 70 -5.31 -2.47 0.12
C MET A 70 -6.06 -1.40 -0.64
N PHE A 71 -5.97 -0.18 -0.15
CA PHE A 71 -6.48 1.02 -0.81
C PHE A 71 -5.33 1.72 -1.50
N VAL A 72 -5.52 2.09 -2.76
CA VAL A 72 -4.53 2.81 -3.56
C VAL A 72 -5.21 3.81 -4.48
N SER A 73 -4.47 4.87 -4.83
CA SER A 73 -4.91 5.84 -5.83
C SER A 73 -3.96 5.86 -7.02
N PRO A 74 -4.43 5.92 -8.28
CA PRO A 74 -3.58 6.25 -9.41
C PRO A 74 -3.05 7.70 -9.28
N PRO A 75 -1.83 8.00 -9.77
CA PRO A 75 -1.33 9.37 -9.79
C PRO A 75 -2.19 10.26 -10.70
N GLY A 76 -2.40 11.50 -10.28
CA GLY A 76 -3.07 12.52 -11.10
C GLY A 76 -4.59 12.46 -11.14
N ASN A 77 -5.24 11.55 -10.39
CA ASN A 77 -6.68 11.59 -10.16
C ASN A 77 -7.01 11.25 -8.70
N GLN A 78 -8.26 11.51 -8.28
CA GLN A 78 -8.76 11.20 -6.94
C GLN A 78 -9.54 9.86 -6.93
N THR A 79 -9.19 8.93 -7.81
CA THR A 79 -9.82 7.61 -7.86
C THR A 79 -9.25 6.75 -6.75
N LEU A 80 -10.10 6.14 -5.94
CA LEU A 80 -9.71 5.17 -4.92
C LEU A 80 -10.04 3.77 -5.40
N ARG A 81 -9.00 2.96 -5.62
CA ARG A 81 -9.13 1.55 -5.97
C ARG A 81 -8.95 0.68 -4.74
N LEU A 82 -9.63 -0.47 -4.77
CA LEU A 82 -9.63 -1.43 -3.67
C LEU A 82 -9.12 -2.79 -4.17
N PHE A 83 -8.12 -3.31 -3.49
CA PHE A 83 -7.57 -4.65 -3.71
C PHE A 83 -7.74 -5.49 -2.45
N PHE A 84 -7.77 -6.80 -2.62
CA PHE A 84 -7.84 -7.74 -1.52
C PHE A 84 -7.01 -8.99 -1.76
N SER A 85 -6.57 -9.64 -0.66
CA SER A 85 -5.88 -10.93 -0.68
C SER A 85 -6.11 -11.69 0.61
N SER A 86 -5.99 -13.02 0.59
CA SER A 86 -5.98 -13.83 1.82
C SER A 86 -4.65 -13.74 2.57
N GLU A 87 -3.57 -13.34 1.89
CA GLU A 87 -2.22 -13.30 2.43
C GLU A 87 -1.61 -11.92 2.22
N LEU A 88 -0.74 -11.50 3.15
CA LEU A 88 -0.10 -10.18 3.09
C LEU A 88 0.69 -10.00 1.79
N LYS A 89 1.40 -11.05 1.34
CA LYS A 89 2.25 -11.01 0.15
C LYS A 89 1.48 -11.21 -1.16
N GLY A 90 0.15 -11.27 -1.11
CA GLY A 90 -0.69 -11.55 -2.28
C GLY A 90 -1.00 -13.05 -2.45
N ALA A 91 -1.59 -13.47 -3.56
CA ALA A 91 -1.90 -12.74 -4.79
C ALA A 91 -3.00 -11.69 -4.59
N TRP A 92 -2.67 -10.42 -4.77
CA TRP A 92 -3.61 -9.31 -4.66
C TRP A 92 -4.52 -9.25 -5.88
N ARG A 93 -5.82 -9.08 -5.64
CA ARG A 93 -6.84 -8.97 -6.70
C ARG A 93 -7.63 -7.70 -6.51
N GLU A 94 -7.90 -7.01 -7.60
CA GLU A 94 -8.80 -5.85 -7.57
C GLU A 94 -10.22 -6.31 -7.19
N HIS A 95 -10.86 -5.57 -6.30
CA HIS A 95 -12.21 -5.85 -5.88
C HIS A 95 -13.19 -5.57 -7.03
N PRO A 96 -14.23 -6.40 -7.26
CA PRO A 96 -15.18 -6.20 -8.36
C PRO A 96 -15.94 -4.86 -8.32
N LEU A 97 -16.02 -4.24 -7.13
CA LEU A 97 -16.61 -2.91 -6.93
C LEU A 97 -15.58 -1.77 -6.99
N SER A 98 -14.34 -2.05 -7.37
CA SER A 98 -13.33 -1.04 -7.64
C SER A 98 -13.60 -0.37 -9.00
N PRO A 99 -13.39 0.95 -9.15
CA PRO A 99 -13.00 1.88 -8.09
C PRO A 99 -14.16 2.16 -7.13
N ILE A 100 -13.85 2.24 -5.83
CA ILE A 100 -14.86 2.55 -4.79
C ILE A 100 -15.12 4.05 -4.66
N VAL A 101 -14.22 4.88 -5.20
CA VAL A 101 -14.42 6.32 -5.44
C VAL A 101 -13.89 6.62 -6.84
N ALA A 102 -14.69 7.24 -7.70
CA ALA A 102 -14.32 7.53 -9.09
C ALA A 102 -14.26 9.04 -9.34
N ASN A 103 -13.08 9.54 -9.73
CA ASN A 103 -12.87 10.89 -10.28
C ASN A 103 -13.57 12.03 -9.51
N ASP A 104 -13.56 11.98 -8.19
CA ASP A 104 -14.15 13.04 -7.38
C ASP A 104 -13.17 14.21 -7.30
N ALA A 105 -13.40 15.29 -8.04
CA ALA A 105 -12.59 16.51 -7.91
C ALA A 105 -12.90 17.29 -6.61
N HIS A 106 -13.89 16.83 -5.83
CA HIS A 106 -14.45 17.49 -4.66
C HIS A 106 -14.22 16.68 -3.38
N GLY A 107 -12.98 16.21 -3.14
CA GLY A 107 -12.53 15.61 -1.88
C GLY A 107 -12.64 16.51 -0.62
N ARG A 108 -13.72 17.26 -0.46
CA ARG A 108 -14.22 17.81 0.80
C ARG A 108 -15.67 17.37 1.00
N ALA A 109 -15.80 16.34 1.83
CA ALA A 109 -16.95 15.94 2.64
C ALA A 109 -18.33 15.95 1.95
N ALA A 110 -18.89 14.76 1.76
CA ALA A 110 -20.32 14.59 1.54
C ALA A 110 -20.90 13.58 2.54
N LYS A 111 -21.47 14.17 3.60
CA LYS A 111 -22.60 13.81 4.47
C LYS A 111 -22.83 12.36 4.94
#